data_AF-A0A2T7TSP5-F1
#
_entry.id   AF-A0A2T7TSP5-F1
#
_cell.length_a   1.000
_cell.length_b   1.000
_cell.length_c   1.000
_cell.angle_alpha   90.00
_cell.angle_beta   90.00
_cell.angle_gamma   90.00
#
_symmetry.space_group_name_H-M   'P 1'
#
loop_
_entity.id
_entity.type
_entity.pdbx_description
1 polymer ?
#
loop_
_entity_poly.entity_id
_entity_poly.type
_entity_poly.pdbx_seq_one_letter_code
_entity_poly.pdbx_strand_id
1 'polypeptide(L)'
;MSLHQSPSEQASTSNNSGCRPGLFLTRSLSPKPVRVLEFIGIPASGKTSLFQALRRIAPEAERSLLGPDYLNTLDPRSYSLGHLKWRPVPELLASAILSPTLHSLLIAHAIQASGLSLEILTQLSRCSRLARALSYVERELRGPEALILDQGLVQYLGSMTVPSEKVSLPVSRSAMLALVENRIGGWVHIRCDVDTSVERLSSRKNGRSRFDPGNGWQVARSARKLGRDDLIRMGRFLDQSASILEESGYPVLQLSAATSPDANAVALLKWMRRNSFYS
;
A
#
# COMPACT_ATOMS: atom_id res chain seq x y z
N MET A 1 -26.96 -86.74 -8.85
CA MET A 1 -26.46 -86.79 -7.46
C MET A 1 -26.14 -85.36 -7.06
N SER A 2 -27.10 -84.71 -6.41
CA SER A 2 -27.09 -84.39 -4.96
C SER A 2 -26.20 -83.18 -4.69
N LEU A 3 -26.77 -81.98 -4.64
CA LEU A 3 -27.38 -81.31 -3.48
C LEU A 3 -26.34 -80.70 -2.51
N HIS A 4 -26.47 -79.37 -2.36
CA HIS A 4 -26.22 -78.54 -1.18
C HIS A 4 -24.83 -78.58 -0.50
N GLN A 5 -24.24 -77.40 -0.30
CA GLN A 5 -24.36 -76.62 0.96
C GLN A 5 -23.45 -75.37 0.90
N SER A 6 -24.05 -74.18 0.97
CA SER A 6 -23.54 -73.04 1.78
C SER A 6 -23.93 -73.33 3.26
N PRO A 7 -23.54 -72.58 4.33
CA PRO A 7 -22.80 -71.30 4.44
C PRO A 7 -21.78 -71.26 5.62
N SER A 8 -21.08 -70.14 5.84
CA SER A 8 -20.86 -69.58 7.20
C SER A 8 -20.20 -68.20 7.15
N GLU A 9 -20.92 -67.24 7.72
CA GLU A 9 -20.46 -65.93 8.17
C GLU A 9 -19.40 -66.07 9.28
N GLN A 10 -18.47 -65.12 9.40
CA GLN A 10 -18.46 -64.20 10.55
C GLN A 10 -17.40 -63.10 10.43
N ALA A 11 -17.73 -61.98 11.07
CA ALA A 11 -17.14 -60.66 10.96
C ALA A 11 -15.78 -60.51 11.66
N SER A 12 -15.00 -59.51 11.24
CA SER A 12 -14.55 -58.44 12.16
C SER A 12 -13.77 -57.35 11.42
N THR A 13 -14.38 -56.15 11.41
CA THR A 13 -13.78 -54.82 11.64
C THR A 13 -12.26 -54.64 11.44
N SER A 14 -11.86 -53.71 10.58
CA SER A 14 -11.40 -52.38 11.04
C SER A 14 -10.85 -51.51 9.90
N ASN A 15 -11.19 -50.23 10.02
CA ASN A 15 -10.72 -49.04 9.34
C ASN A 15 -9.31 -49.12 8.71
N ASN A 16 -9.19 -48.72 7.44
CA ASN A 16 -8.24 -47.63 7.16
C ASN A 16 -8.62 -46.79 5.94
N SER A 17 -8.77 -45.51 6.23
CA SER A 17 -9.08 -44.38 5.39
C SER A 17 -7.95 -44.09 4.40
N GLY A 18 -8.11 -44.52 3.15
CA GLY A 18 -7.37 -43.98 2.01
C GLY A 18 -8.02 -42.67 1.56
N CYS A 19 -7.65 -41.56 2.22
CA CYS A 19 -8.03 -40.21 1.81
C CYS A 19 -7.65 -39.99 0.34
N ARG A 20 -8.69 -39.77 -0.49
CA ARG A 20 -8.57 -39.29 -1.85
C ARG A 20 -7.74 -37.98 -1.85
N PRO A 21 -6.81 -37.78 -2.81
CA PRO A 21 -6.12 -36.50 -2.94
C PRO A 21 -7.20 -35.45 -3.16
N GLY A 22 -7.29 -34.52 -2.20
CA GLY A 22 -8.22 -33.42 -2.28
C GLY A 22 -8.01 -32.67 -3.59
N LEU A 23 -9.12 -32.37 -4.25
CA LEU A 23 -9.18 -31.31 -5.24
C LEU A 23 -8.50 -30.07 -4.67
N PHE A 24 -7.24 -29.84 -5.03
CA PHE A 24 -6.75 -28.48 -5.10
C PHE A 24 -7.55 -27.85 -6.24
N LEU A 25 -8.60 -27.14 -5.85
CA LEU A 25 -9.18 -26.07 -6.64
C LEU A 25 -8.00 -25.18 -7.07
N THR A 26 -7.44 -25.45 -8.24
CA THR A 26 -6.78 -24.44 -9.07
C THR A 26 -7.88 -23.50 -9.50
N ARG A 27 -8.38 -22.68 -8.56
CA ARG A 27 -9.00 -21.42 -8.92
C ARG A 27 -7.91 -20.71 -9.70
N SER A 28 -8.10 -20.64 -11.00
CA SER A 28 -7.56 -19.59 -11.84
C SER A 28 -7.96 -18.27 -11.18
N LEU A 29 -7.14 -17.82 -10.23
CA LEU A 29 -7.11 -16.45 -9.76
C LEU A 29 -6.46 -15.69 -10.91
N SER A 30 -7.19 -15.45 -11.99
CA SER A 30 -6.93 -14.21 -12.73
C SER A 30 -7.37 -13.13 -11.74
N PRO A 31 -6.47 -12.43 -11.03
CA PRO A 31 -6.90 -11.39 -10.11
C PRO A 31 -7.74 -10.43 -10.94
N LYS A 32 -8.99 -10.19 -10.52
CA LYS A 32 -9.71 -9.02 -11.05
C LYS A 32 -8.76 -7.84 -10.82
N PRO A 33 -8.42 -7.04 -11.84
CA PRO A 33 -7.46 -5.96 -11.66
C PRO A 33 -8.06 -5.00 -10.64
N VAL A 34 -7.49 -4.99 -9.44
CA VAL A 34 -7.89 -4.09 -8.38
C VAL A 34 -7.62 -2.68 -8.90
N ARG A 35 -8.66 -1.87 -9.11
CA ARG A 35 -8.51 -0.57 -9.79
C ARG A 35 -7.98 0.53 -8.87
N VAL A 36 -7.20 0.15 -7.88
CA VAL A 36 -6.53 1.07 -6.97
C VAL A 36 -5.13 1.33 -7.50
N LEU A 37 -4.81 2.60 -7.68
CA LEU A 37 -3.49 3.09 -8.05
C LEU A 37 -2.87 3.83 -6.87
N GLU A 38 -1.62 3.51 -6.55
CA GLU A 38 -0.85 4.24 -5.55
C GLU A 38 0.21 5.13 -6.21
N PHE A 39 0.21 6.41 -5.87
CA PHE A 39 1.32 7.29 -6.18
C PHE A 39 2.44 7.08 -5.16
N ILE A 40 3.62 6.74 -5.66
CA ILE A 40 4.84 6.59 -4.88
C ILE A 40 5.78 7.73 -5.23
N GLY A 41 6.37 8.37 -4.23
CA GLY A 41 7.45 9.32 -4.45
C GLY A 41 7.75 10.08 -3.17
N ILE A 42 8.96 10.62 -3.06
CA ILE A 42 9.34 11.43 -1.89
C ILE A 42 8.39 12.64 -1.74
N PRO A 43 8.27 13.21 -0.54
CA PRO A 43 7.58 14.48 -0.32
C PRO A 43 7.95 15.53 -1.37
N ALA A 44 6.98 16.34 -1.79
CA ALA A 44 7.15 17.35 -2.85
C ALA A 44 7.60 16.82 -4.23
N SER A 45 7.51 15.51 -4.49
CA SER A 45 7.76 14.94 -5.84
C SER A 45 6.73 15.38 -6.89
N GLY A 46 5.62 16.00 -6.50
CA GLY A 46 4.58 16.49 -7.40
C GLY A 46 3.34 15.59 -7.52
N LYS A 47 3.16 14.62 -6.62
CA LYS A 47 2.00 13.70 -6.61
C LYS A 47 0.65 14.42 -6.63
N THR A 48 0.41 15.35 -5.70
CA THR A 48 -0.82 16.15 -5.66
C THR A 48 -1.01 17.00 -6.92
N SER A 49 0.07 17.59 -7.45
CA SER A 49 0.02 18.37 -8.70
C SER A 49 -0.31 17.49 -9.91
N LEU A 50 0.23 16.26 -9.97
CA LEU A 50 -0.11 15.28 -10.98
C LEU A 50 -1.60 14.89 -10.90
N PHE A 51 -2.11 14.65 -9.69
CA PHE A 51 -3.53 14.31 -9.50
C PHE A 51 -4.45 15.45 -9.95
N GLN A 52 -4.10 16.70 -9.65
CA GLN A 52 -4.85 17.87 -10.12
C GLN A 52 -4.78 18.03 -11.65
N ALA A 53 -3.61 17.84 -12.25
CA ALA A 53 -3.43 17.88 -13.70
C ALA A 53 -4.26 16.78 -14.39
N LEU A 54 -4.30 15.58 -13.81
CA LEU A 54 -5.10 14.46 -14.29
C LEU A 54 -6.60 14.81 -14.33
N ARG A 55 -7.15 15.38 -13.25
CA ARG A 55 -8.56 15.82 -13.20
C ARG A 55 -8.87 16.89 -14.24
N ARG A 56 -7.93 17.80 -14.50
CA ARG A 56 -8.11 18.86 -15.49
C ARG A 56 -8.11 18.35 -16.94
N ILE A 57 -7.24 17.39 -17.24
CA ILE A 57 -7.04 16.89 -18.61
C ILE A 57 -8.06 15.82 -18.99
N ALA A 58 -8.58 15.07 -18.01
CA ALA A 58 -9.64 14.10 -18.21
C ALA A 58 -10.81 14.38 -17.25
N PRO A 59 -11.57 15.47 -17.46
CA PRO A 59 -12.74 15.79 -16.64
C PRO A 59 -13.82 14.69 -16.72
N GLU A 60 -13.93 13.98 -17.85
CA GLU A 60 -14.77 12.79 -17.97
C GLU A 60 -14.29 11.63 -17.09
N ALA A 61 -12.98 11.56 -16.80
CA ALA A 61 -12.42 10.60 -15.86
C ALA A 61 -12.68 11.01 -14.40
N GLU A 62 -12.95 12.28 -14.10
CA GLU A 62 -13.16 12.76 -12.74
C GLU A 62 -14.31 12.02 -12.00
N ARG A 63 -15.35 11.61 -12.73
CA ARG A 63 -16.45 10.82 -12.15
C ARG A 63 -16.05 9.40 -11.77
N SER A 64 -14.97 8.89 -12.38
CA SER A 64 -14.45 7.55 -12.16
C SER A 64 -13.15 7.56 -11.37
N LEU A 65 -12.47 8.70 -11.25
CA LEU A 65 -11.21 8.87 -10.52
C LEU A 65 -11.50 9.36 -9.11
N LEU A 66 -11.47 8.42 -8.17
CA LEU A 66 -11.73 8.69 -6.78
C LEU A 66 -10.40 9.12 -6.12
N GLY A 67 -10.43 10.24 -5.40
CA GLY A 67 -9.27 10.71 -4.64
C GLY A 67 -9.16 10.06 -3.26
N PRO A 68 -8.13 10.44 -2.47
CA PRO A 68 -7.94 9.94 -1.11
C PRO A 68 -9.15 10.17 -0.20
N ASP A 69 -9.90 11.25 -0.44
CA ASP A 69 -11.08 11.63 0.35
C ASP A 69 -12.24 10.63 0.21
N TYR A 70 -12.28 9.82 -0.84
CA TYR A 70 -13.29 8.78 -1.01
C TYR A 70 -13.18 7.65 0.03
N LEU A 71 -11.97 7.43 0.57
CA LEU A 71 -11.80 6.51 1.70
C LEU A 71 -12.59 6.97 2.94
N ASN A 72 -12.80 8.28 3.09
CA ASN A 72 -13.59 8.84 4.18
C ASN A 72 -15.10 8.58 4.00
N THR A 73 -15.56 8.40 2.76
CA THR A 73 -16.99 8.16 2.45
C THR A 73 -17.38 6.69 2.55
N LEU A 74 -16.44 5.76 2.30
CA LEU A 74 -16.70 4.32 2.30
C LEU A 74 -16.81 3.71 3.71
N ASP A 75 -16.19 4.33 4.70
CA ASP A 75 -16.33 3.89 6.08
C ASP A 75 -16.39 5.10 7.04
N PRO A 76 -17.61 5.60 7.31
CA PRO A 76 -17.82 6.65 8.28
C PRO A 76 -17.29 6.26 9.67
N ARG A 77 -17.22 4.98 10.04
CA ARG A 77 -16.67 4.55 11.34
C ARG A 77 -15.14 4.41 11.34
N SER A 78 -14.52 4.19 10.18
CA SER A 78 -13.05 4.23 10.05
C SER A 78 -12.48 5.64 9.88
N TYR A 79 -13.30 6.66 9.56
CA TYR A 79 -12.82 8.03 9.35
C TYR A 79 -13.61 9.20 10.00
N SER A 80 -14.78 9.00 10.63
CA SER A 80 -15.46 10.03 11.46
C SER A 80 -14.76 10.36 12.80
N LEU A 81 -13.48 10.04 12.92
CA LEU A 81 -12.66 10.27 14.11
C LEU A 81 -11.75 11.50 13.97
N GLY A 82 -12.03 12.40 13.02
CA GLY A 82 -11.30 13.67 12.86
C GLY A 82 -11.42 14.63 14.06
N HIS A 83 -12.32 14.37 15.01
CA HIS A 83 -12.58 15.24 16.16
C HIS A 83 -12.13 14.67 17.51
N LEU A 84 -11.70 13.40 17.55
CA LEU A 84 -11.26 12.77 18.78
C LEU A 84 -9.76 12.50 18.68
N LYS A 85 -9.01 13.09 19.61
CA LYS A 85 -7.59 12.83 19.82
C LYS A 85 -7.41 11.34 20.18
N TRP A 86 -7.19 10.46 19.21
CA TRP A 86 -7.16 9.01 19.44
C TRP A 86 -5.76 8.40 19.50
N ARG A 87 -5.72 7.30 20.26
CA ARG A 87 -4.54 6.55 20.68
C ARG A 87 -4.31 5.39 19.69
N PRO A 88 -3.08 5.11 19.23
CA PRO A 88 -2.78 4.09 18.22
C PRO A 88 -3.16 2.64 18.60
N VAL A 89 -3.36 2.36 19.90
CA VAL A 89 -3.48 0.98 20.43
C VAL A 89 -4.76 0.23 19.99
N PRO A 90 -5.99 0.79 20.06
CA PRO A 90 -7.20 0.05 19.69
C PRO A 90 -7.28 -0.28 18.19
N GLU A 91 -6.74 0.57 17.32
CA GLU A 91 -6.69 0.30 15.88
C GLU A 91 -5.74 -0.84 15.55
N LEU A 92 -4.57 -0.86 16.22
CA LEU A 92 -3.62 -1.94 16.08
C LEU A 92 -4.25 -3.26 16.53
N LEU A 93 -4.96 -3.28 17.65
CA LEU A 93 -5.70 -4.45 18.13
C LEU A 93 -6.77 -4.91 17.13
N ALA A 94 -7.58 -4.00 16.59
CA ALA A 94 -8.59 -4.35 15.58
C ALA A 94 -7.96 -4.92 14.31
N SER A 95 -6.83 -4.36 13.85
CA SER A 95 -6.09 -4.90 12.71
C SER A 95 -5.47 -6.26 13.01
N ALA A 96 -4.95 -6.47 14.22
CA ALA A 96 -4.38 -7.74 14.65
C ALA A 96 -5.43 -8.85 14.66
N ILE A 97 -6.66 -8.54 15.08
CA ILE A 97 -7.78 -9.49 15.11
C ILE A 97 -8.24 -9.84 13.68
N LEU A 98 -8.38 -8.83 12.82
CA LEU A 98 -8.95 -9.02 11.47
C LEU A 98 -7.93 -9.55 10.44
N SER A 99 -6.64 -9.27 10.64
CA SER A 99 -5.57 -9.71 9.74
C SER A 99 -4.28 -9.98 10.52
N PRO A 100 -4.22 -11.06 11.32
CA PRO A 100 -3.10 -11.35 12.22
C PRO A 100 -1.77 -11.52 11.46
N THR A 101 -1.80 -12.18 10.30
CA THR A 101 -0.61 -12.36 9.45
C THR A 101 -0.05 -11.03 8.96
N LEU A 102 -0.91 -10.15 8.42
CA LEU A 102 -0.50 -8.84 7.94
C LEU A 102 0.05 -7.99 9.08
N HIS A 103 -0.64 -7.98 10.22
CA HIS A 103 -0.24 -7.23 11.39
C HIS A 103 1.12 -7.71 11.94
N SER A 104 1.34 -9.03 11.97
CA SER A 104 2.62 -9.61 12.40
C SER A 104 3.76 -9.22 11.47
N LEU A 105 3.53 -9.23 10.15
CA LEU A 105 4.52 -8.78 9.16
C LEU A 105 4.84 -7.30 9.31
N LEU A 106 3.83 -6.46 9.54
CA LEU A 106 4.01 -5.02 9.72
C LEU A 106 4.75 -4.70 11.04
N ILE A 107 4.42 -5.38 12.14
CA ILE A 107 5.15 -5.25 13.41
C ILE A 107 6.60 -5.73 13.23
N ALA A 108 6.82 -6.89 12.60
CA ALA A 108 8.17 -7.40 12.36
C ALA A 108 8.99 -6.41 11.53
N HIS A 109 8.40 -5.84 10.47
CA HIS A 109 9.06 -4.80 9.67
C HIS A 109 9.37 -3.54 10.49
N ALA A 110 8.42 -3.07 11.30
CA ALA A 110 8.60 -1.90 12.17
C ALA A 110 9.71 -2.09 13.22
N ILE A 111 9.73 -3.25 13.90
CA ILE A 111 10.76 -3.63 14.87
C ILE A 111 12.12 -3.69 14.18
N GLN A 112 12.18 -4.37 13.03
CA GLN A 112 13.40 -4.51 12.24
C GLN A 112 13.93 -3.15 11.78
N ALA A 113 13.10 -2.32 11.16
CA ALA A 113 13.51 -1.07 10.54
C ALA A 113 14.02 -0.03 11.56
N SER A 114 13.48 -0.02 12.78
CA SER A 114 13.61 1.17 13.62
C SER A 114 13.42 0.96 15.13
N GLY A 115 13.16 -0.27 15.59
CA GLY A 115 12.71 -0.54 16.95
C GLY A 115 11.24 -0.13 17.18
N LEU A 116 10.73 -0.25 18.41
CA LEU A 116 9.37 0.23 18.74
C LEU A 116 9.45 1.64 19.34
N SER A 117 8.97 2.63 18.58
CA SER A 117 8.77 4.02 19.03
C SER A 117 7.33 4.47 18.81
N LEU A 118 6.90 5.55 19.48
CA LEU A 118 5.56 6.11 19.31
C LEU A 118 5.30 6.61 17.87
N GLU A 119 6.32 7.13 17.19
CA GLU A 119 6.22 7.56 15.80
C GLU A 119 5.95 6.38 14.88
N ILE A 120 6.61 5.24 15.14
CA ILE A 120 6.48 4.00 14.36
C ILE A 120 5.10 3.38 14.61
N LEU A 121 4.63 3.36 15.85
CA LEU A 121 3.26 2.92 16.18
C LEU A 121 2.20 3.75 15.46
N THR A 122 2.44 5.05 15.28
CA THR A 122 1.55 5.94 14.52
C THR A 122 1.52 5.59 13.04
N GLN A 123 2.68 5.32 12.42
CA GLN A 123 2.72 4.89 11.01
C GLN A 123 2.14 3.48 10.84
N LEU A 124 2.38 2.58 11.79
CA LEU A 124 1.83 1.24 11.81
C LEU A 124 0.30 1.27 11.84
N SER A 125 -0.31 2.08 12.72
CA SER A 125 -1.77 2.23 12.76
C SER A 125 -2.33 2.80 11.45
N ARG A 126 -1.67 3.82 10.86
CA ARG A 126 -2.04 4.37 9.55
C ARG A 126 -2.00 3.30 8.44
N CYS A 127 -0.93 2.52 8.39
CA CYS A 127 -0.74 1.45 7.42
C CYS A 127 -1.81 0.37 7.58
N SER A 128 -2.04 -0.11 8.80
CA SER A 128 -3.07 -1.09 9.12
C SER A 128 -4.47 -0.62 8.76
N ARG A 129 -4.80 0.65 9.07
CA ARG A 129 -6.10 1.24 8.76
C ARG A 129 -6.32 1.37 7.25
N LEU A 130 -5.32 1.83 6.51
CA LEU A 130 -5.43 1.91 5.04
C LEU A 130 -5.57 0.50 4.43
N ALA A 131 -4.78 -0.48 4.87
CA ALA A 131 -4.87 -1.84 4.34
C ALA A 131 -6.27 -2.43 4.54
N ARG A 132 -6.88 -2.17 5.70
CA ARG A 132 -8.27 -2.55 5.98
C ARG A 132 -9.26 -1.81 5.08
N ALA A 133 -9.12 -0.48 4.95
CA ALA A 133 -10.00 0.31 4.10
C ALA A 133 -9.96 -0.17 2.64
N LEU A 134 -8.79 -0.53 2.14
CA LEU A 134 -8.62 -1.06 0.78
C LEU A 134 -9.29 -2.43 0.59
N SER A 135 -9.30 -3.29 1.61
CA SER A 135 -10.10 -4.53 1.58
C SER A 135 -11.61 -4.28 1.52
N TYR A 136 -12.10 -3.12 1.98
CA TYR A 136 -13.49 -2.71 1.76
C TYR A 136 -13.70 -2.12 0.36
N VAL A 137 -12.78 -1.27 -0.11
CA VAL A 137 -12.79 -0.71 -1.47
C VAL A 137 -12.90 -1.81 -2.52
N GLU A 138 -12.13 -2.89 -2.39
CA GLU A 138 -12.15 -4.05 -3.29
C GLU A 138 -13.55 -4.68 -3.40
N ARG A 139 -14.33 -4.67 -2.32
CA ARG A 139 -15.68 -5.25 -2.27
C ARG A 139 -16.75 -4.34 -2.86
N GLU A 140 -16.57 -3.03 -2.68
CA GLU A 140 -17.56 -2.00 -3.01
C GLU A 140 -17.38 -1.42 -4.42
N LEU A 141 -16.13 -1.27 -4.90
CA LEU A 141 -15.87 -0.83 -6.27
C LEU A 141 -16.21 -1.93 -7.27
N ARG A 142 -17.46 -1.92 -7.73
CA ARG A 142 -17.97 -2.82 -8.79
C ARG A 142 -18.13 -2.13 -10.15
N GLY A 143 -18.01 -0.81 -10.20
CA GLY A 143 -18.20 0.04 -11.39
C GLY A 143 -16.91 0.30 -12.18
N PRO A 144 -16.91 1.21 -13.18
CA PRO A 144 -15.74 1.62 -13.99
C PRO A 144 -14.67 2.41 -13.20
N GLU A 145 -14.91 2.66 -11.92
CA GLU A 145 -14.11 3.57 -11.08
C GLU A 145 -12.71 3.03 -10.78
N ALA A 146 -11.75 3.95 -10.71
CA ALA A 146 -10.40 3.74 -10.22
C ALA A 146 -10.12 4.68 -9.05
N LEU A 147 -9.59 4.13 -7.97
CA LEU A 147 -9.18 4.89 -6.79
C LEU A 147 -7.70 5.27 -6.93
N ILE A 148 -7.38 6.55 -6.84
CA ILE A 148 -6.01 7.05 -6.82
C ILE A 148 -5.65 7.48 -5.40
N LEU A 149 -4.61 6.85 -4.85
CA LEU A 149 -4.03 7.18 -3.57
C LEU A 149 -2.84 8.11 -3.78
N ASP A 150 -2.91 9.35 -3.27
CA ASP A 150 -1.78 10.30 -3.24
C ASP A 150 -0.66 9.80 -2.30
N GLN A 151 -1.02 9.01 -1.28
CA GLN A 151 -0.12 8.26 -0.41
C GLN A 151 -0.78 6.94 -0.05
N GLY A 152 -0.09 5.83 -0.25
CA GLY A 152 -0.65 4.51 0.02
C GLY A 152 0.20 3.66 0.97
N LEU A 153 0.11 2.34 0.80
CA LEU A 153 0.69 1.36 1.71
C LEU A 153 2.22 1.38 1.64
N VAL A 154 2.79 1.52 0.43
CA VAL A 154 4.23 1.57 0.23
C VAL A 154 4.82 2.83 0.88
N GLN A 155 4.14 3.97 0.74
CA GLN A 155 4.56 5.23 1.36
C GLN A 155 4.54 5.15 2.91
N TYR A 156 3.56 4.46 3.50
CA TYR A 156 3.52 4.26 4.95
C TYR A 156 4.61 3.32 5.45
N LEU A 157 4.91 2.23 4.73
CA LEU A 157 6.05 1.38 5.04
C LEU A 157 7.37 2.18 5.01
N GLY A 158 7.60 2.95 3.95
CA GLY A 158 8.79 3.80 3.86
C GLY A 158 8.88 4.83 4.99
N SER A 159 7.73 5.30 5.49
CA SER A 159 7.71 6.25 6.62
C SER A 159 8.15 5.62 7.95
N MET A 160 8.10 4.30 8.08
CA MET A 160 8.60 3.56 9.25
C MET A 160 10.13 3.39 9.22
N THR A 161 10.77 3.47 8.05
CA THR A 161 12.23 3.32 7.93
C THR A 161 12.99 4.63 8.20
N VAL A 162 12.29 5.76 8.15
CA VAL A 162 12.85 7.11 8.37
C VAL A 162 13.44 7.34 9.78
N PRO A 163 12.78 6.98 10.90
CA PRO A 163 13.25 7.31 12.25
C PRO A 163 14.55 6.63 12.69
N SER A 164 15.09 5.69 11.91
CA SER A 164 16.27 4.92 12.29
C SER A 164 17.54 5.46 11.63
N GLU A 165 18.47 5.98 12.45
CA GLU A 165 19.83 6.28 11.99
C GLU A 165 20.68 5.02 11.81
N LYS A 166 20.29 3.90 12.43
CA LYS A 166 21.14 2.72 12.61
C LYS A 166 20.85 1.57 11.67
N VAL A 167 19.71 1.56 10.98
CA VAL A 167 19.23 0.36 10.29
C VAL A 167 18.80 0.67 8.86
N SER A 168 19.72 0.53 7.91
CA SER A 168 19.38 0.44 6.49
C SER A 168 18.96 -0.99 6.16
N LEU A 169 17.83 -1.46 6.69
CA LEU A 169 17.35 -2.77 6.28
C LEU A 169 16.72 -2.66 4.89
N PRO A 170 17.05 -3.59 3.98
CA PRO A 170 16.38 -3.69 2.69
C PRO A 170 14.88 -3.93 2.92
N VAL A 171 14.05 -3.41 2.03
CA VAL A 171 12.61 -3.66 2.05
C VAL A 171 12.38 -5.17 2.05
N SER A 172 11.69 -5.68 3.08
CA SER A 172 11.29 -7.10 3.10
C SER A 172 10.31 -7.33 1.94
N ARG A 173 10.80 -7.99 0.88
CA ARG A 173 10.01 -8.33 -0.32
C ARG A 173 8.71 -9.02 0.07
N SER A 174 8.76 -10.02 0.96
CA SER A 174 7.58 -10.75 1.40
C SER A 174 6.59 -9.88 2.18
N ALA A 175 7.06 -9.01 3.07
CA ALA A 175 6.19 -8.12 3.83
C ALA A 175 5.51 -7.09 2.93
N MET A 176 6.24 -6.51 1.98
CA MET A 176 5.68 -5.57 1.01
C MET A 176 4.67 -6.23 0.08
N LEU A 177 5.02 -7.39 -0.50
CA LEU A 177 4.11 -8.11 -1.40
C LEU A 177 2.83 -8.50 -0.66
N ALA A 178 2.93 -9.09 0.54
CA ALA A 178 1.74 -9.44 1.33
C ALA A 178 0.86 -8.23 1.70
N LEU A 179 1.46 -7.05 1.85
CA LEU A 179 0.73 -5.81 2.14
C LEU A 179 -0.05 -5.32 0.93
N VAL A 180 0.52 -5.41 -0.27
CA VAL A 180 -0.11 -4.84 -1.46
C VAL A 180 -0.93 -5.82 -2.29
N GLU A 181 -0.64 -7.12 -2.15
CA GLU A 181 -1.28 -8.19 -2.90
C GLU A 181 -2.81 -8.12 -2.75
N ASN A 182 -3.51 -8.16 -3.89
CA ASN A 182 -4.96 -8.00 -4.01
C ASN A 182 -5.54 -6.68 -3.45
N ARG A 183 -4.72 -5.66 -3.15
CA ARG A 183 -5.19 -4.37 -2.64
C ARG A 183 -4.87 -3.19 -3.55
N ILE A 184 -3.75 -3.26 -4.27
CA ILE A 184 -3.31 -2.24 -5.21
C ILE A 184 -3.08 -2.92 -6.55
N GLY A 185 -3.66 -2.38 -7.62
CA GLY A 185 -3.47 -2.95 -8.96
C GLY A 185 -2.31 -2.35 -9.70
N GLY A 186 -1.92 -1.11 -9.41
CA GLY A 186 -0.81 -0.45 -10.09
C GLY A 186 -0.17 0.68 -9.30
N TRP A 187 1.04 1.03 -9.69
CA TRP A 187 1.83 2.05 -9.01
C TRP A 187 2.35 3.09 -9.97
N VAL A 188 2.35 4.34 -9.53
CA VAL A 188 2.92 5.46 -10.27
C VAL A 188 4.07 6.01 -9.45
N HIS A 189 5.29 5.65 -9.84
CA HIS A 189 6.49 6.08 -9.16
C HIS A 189 7.04 7.38 -9.77
N ILE A 190 6.91 8.48 -9.02
CA ILE A 190 7.36 9.82 -9.42
C ILE A 190 8.74 10.07 -8.83
N ARG A 191 9.77 9.88 -9.66
CA ARG A 191 11.18 10.10 -9.31
C ARG A 191 11.46 11.59 -9.21
N CYS A 192 11.97 12.01 -8.06
CA CYS A 192 12.34 13.39 -7.77
C CYS A 192 13.71 13.34 -7.10
N ASP A 193 14.65 14.15 -7.57
CA ASP A 193 15.91 14.30 -6.86
C ASP A 193 15.65 15.01 -5.51
N VAL A 194 16.51 14.70 -4.54
CA VAL A 194 16.34 15.18 -3.16
C VAL A 194 16.52 16.69 -3.09
N ASP A 195 17.40 17.28 -3.90
CA ASP A 195 17.63 18.72 -3.94
C ASP A 195 16.38 19.48 -4.37
N THR A 196 15.77 19.08 -5.48
CA THR A 196 14.48 19.60 -5.96
C THR A 196 13.37 19.42 -4.92
N SER A 197 13.31 18.26 -4.26
CA SER A 197 12.31 18.00 -3.21
C SER A 197 12.48 18.95 -2.02
N VAL A 198 13.72 19.14 -1.53
CA VAL A 198 14.04 20.06 -0.43
C VAL A 198 13.71 21.50 -0.82
N GLU A 199 14.06 21.92 -2.03
CA GLU A 199 13.73 23.25 -2.53
C GLU A 199 12.21 23.49 -2.54
N ARG A 200 11.44 22.56 -3.13
CA ARG A 200 9.98 22.64 -3.17
C ARG A 200 9.34 22.59 -1.79
N LEU A 201 9.90 21.82 -0.85
CA LEU A 201 9.44 21.80 0.54
C LEU A 201 9.70 23.13 1.24
N SER A 202 10.83 23.77 0.97
CA SER A 202 11.20 25.05 1.57
C SER A 202 10.40 26.24 1.04
N SER A 203 9.94 26.17 -0.22
CA SER A 203 9.24 27.26 -0.90
C SER A 203 7.71 27.18 -0.80
N ARG A 204 7.16 26.10 -0.24
CA ARG A 204 5.71 25.95 -0.15
C ARG A 204 5.09 26.89 0.88
N LYS A 205 4.01 27.56 0.47
CA LYS A 205 3.24 28.46 1.33
C LYS A 205 2.32 27.71 2.31
N ASN A 206 1.86 26.51 1.92
CA ASN A 206 0.86 25.72 2.65
C ASN A 206 1.25 24.23 2.74
N GLY A 207 0.70 23.55 3.75
CA GLY A 207 0.93 22.14 4.04
C GLY A 207 2.06 21.94 5.06
N ARG A 208 1.86 21.01 6.01
CA ARG A 208 2.91 20.57 6.95
C ARG A 208 3.39 19.17 6.57
N SER A 209 4.69 19.00 6.59
CA SER A 209 5.42 17.80 6.23
C SER A 209 6.35 17.55 7.39
N ARG A 210 6.48 16.29 7.80
CA ARG A 210 7.45 15.94 8.84
C ARG A 210 8.90 16.31 8.47
N PHE A 211 9.14 16.61 7.19
CA PHE A 211 10.42 17.06 6.64
C PHE A 211 10.55 18.59 6.56
N ASP A 212 9.58 19.38 7.04
CA ASP A 212 9.69 20.83 7.08
C ASP A 212 10.67 21.32 8.14
N PRO A 213 11.50 22.33 7.82
CA PRO A 213 12.25 23.04 8.84
C PRO A 213 11.28 23.81 9.75
N GLY A 214 11.23 23.44 11.03
CA GLY A 214 10.44 24.14 12.05
C GLY A 214 9.17 23.43 12.54
N ASN A 215 8.88 22.19 12.10
CA ASN A 215 7.87 21.35 12.75
C ASN A 215 8.39 20.84 14.11
N GLY A 216 8.45 21.73 15.10
CA GLY A 216 8.53 21.45 16.53
C GLY A 216 9.82 20.84 17.07
N TRP A 217 10.68 20.21 16.26
CA TRP A 217 11.88 19.55 16.76
C TRP A 217 13.08 19.80 15.84
N GLN A 218 14.01 20.58 16.38
CA GLN A 218 15.41 20.80 15.97
C GLN A 218 15.73 22.01 15.09
N VAL A 219 16.85 22.62 15.48
CA VAL A 219 17.44 23.88 15.05
C VAL A 219 17.75 23.85 13.54
N ALA A 220 17.46 24.97 12.85
CA ALA A 220 17.28 25.09 11.39
C ALA A 220 18.43 24.61 10.47
N ARG A 221 19.66 24.39 10.98
CA ARG A 221 20.75 23.76 10.20
C ARG A 221 20.77 22.23 10.33
N SER A 222 20.51 21.72 11.53
CA SER A 222 20.43 20.27 11.80
C SER A 222 19.14 19.68 11.23
N ALA A 223 18.00 20.39 11.34
CA ALA A 223 16.71 19.95 10.79
C ALA A 223 16.69 19.87 9.25
N ARG A 224 17.42 20.75 8.54
CA ARG A 224 17.58 20.63 7.07
C ARG A 224 18.41 19.41 6.69
N LYS A 225 19.47 19.11 7.44
CA LYS A 225 20.33 17.93 7.20
C LYS A 225 19.60 16.63 7.52
N LEU A 226 18.90 16.58 8.67
CA LEU A 226 18.04 15.46 9.05
C LEU A 226 16.88 15.25 8.07
N GLY A 227 16.23 16.34 7.63
CA GLY A 227 15.19 16.27 6.60
C GLY A 227 15.73 15.77 5.25
N ARG A 228 16.95 16.15 4.86
CA ARG A 228 17.60 15.64 3.64
C ARG A 228 17.94 14.15 3.76
N ASP A 229 18.58 13.74 4.84
CA ASP A 229 18.98 12.34 5.05
C ASP A 229 17.73 11.43 5.13
N ASP A 230 16.66 11.91 5.74
CA ASP A 230 15.36 11.26 5.76
C ASP A 230 14.76 11.12 4.34
N LEU A 231 14.83 12.17 3.52
CA LEU A 231 14.36 12.12 2.12
C LEU A 231 15.20 11.16 1.29
N ILE A 232 16.52 11.08 1.53
CA ILE A 232 17.40 10.10 0.89
C ILE A 232 16.99 8.68 1.28
N ARG A 233 16.79 8.42 2.59
CA ARG A 233 16.34 7.10 3.07
C ARG A 233 15.00 6.70 2.48
N MET A 234 14.02 7.62 2.52
CA MET A 234 12.71 7.41 1.91
C MET A 234 12.84 7.17 0.39
N GLY A 235 13.61 7.98 -0.33
CA GLY A 235 13.81 7.83 -1.77
C GLY A 235 14.36 6.46 -2.13
N ARG A 236 15.42 6.02 -1.45
CA ARG A 236 15.99 4.67 -1.63
C ARG A 236 14.98 3.57 -1.34
N PHE A 237 14.20 3.71 -0.27
CA PHE A 237 13.15 2.75 0.05
C PHE A 237 12.12 2.66 -1.09
N LEU A 238 11.64 3.80 -1.58
CA LEU A 238 10.62 3.87 -2.62
C LEU A 238 11.14 3.34 -3.97
N ASP A 239 12.40 3.64 -4.33
CA ASP A 239 13.08 3.08 -5.50
C ASP A 239 13.16 1.55 -5.43
N GLN A 240 13.59 1.02 -4.28
CA GLN A 240 13.66 -0.43 -4.04
C GLN A 240 12.27 -1.08 -4.09
N SER A 241 11.27 -0.46 -3.48
CA SER A 241 9.89 -0.95 -3.53
C SER A 241 9.36 -1.00 -4.96
N ALA A 242 9.59 0.04 -5.77
CA ALA A 242 9.19 0.04 -7.17
C ALA A 242 9.87 -1.09 -7.97
N SER A 243 11.18 -1.30 -7.77
CA SER A 243 11.93 -2.40 -8.42
C SER A 243 11.34 -3.76 -8.07
N ILE A 244 11.08 -4.02 -6.78
CA ILE A 244 10.54 -5.31 -6.33
C ILE A 244 9.13 -5.54 -6.91
N LEU A 245 8.30 -4.49 -7.01
CA LEU A 245 6.97 -4.60 -7.62
C LEU A 245 7.07 -4.96 -9.11
N GLU A 246 7.93 -4.26 -9.86
CA GLU A 246 8.19 -4.55 -11.28
C GLU A 246 8.71 -5.97 -11.49
N GLU A 247 9.73 -6.38 -10.73
CA GLU A 247 10.30 -7.73 -10.76
C GLU A 247 9.30 -8.83 -10.39
N SER A 248 8.27 -8.48 -9.60
CA SER A 248 7.21 -9.41 -9.20
C SER A 248 6.02 -9.40 -10.17
N GLY A 249 6.14 -8.70 -11.31
CA GLY A 249 5.14 -8.68 -12.37
C GLY A 249 3.99 -7.68 -12.16
N TYR A 250 4.09 -6.81 -11.16
CA TYR A 250 3.08 -5.77 -10.94
C TYR A 250 3.31 -4.58 -11.88
N PRO A 251 2.24 -3.91 -12.37
CA PRO A 251 2.38 -2.80 -13.29
C PRO A 251 2.83 -1.55 -12.53
N VAL A 252 3.98 -1.00 -12.93
CA VAL A 252 4.53 0.24 -12.40
C VAL A 252 4.77 1.22 -13.54
N LEU A 253 4.34 2.47 -13.36
CA LEU A 253 4.66 3.58 -14.24
C LEU A 253 5.73 4.45 -13.61
N GLN A 254 6.88 4.58 -14.27
CA GLN A 254 7.96 5.48 -13.85
C GLN A 254 7.76 6.86 -14.49
N LEU A 255 7.64 7.90 -13.67
CA LEU A 255 7.54 9.30 -14.09
C LEU A 255 8.67 10.12 -13.49
N SER A 256 9.01 11.23 -14.15
CA SER A 256 10.00 12.19 -13.64
C SER A 256 9.31 13.44 -13.12
N ALA A 257 9.72 13.89 -11.92
CA ALA A 257 9.26 15.15 -11.33
C ALA A 257 9.80 16.40 -12.06
N ALA A 258 10.78 16.23 -12.94
CA ALA A 258 11.28 17.29 -13.83
C ALA A 258 10.33 17.53 -15.03
N THR A 259 9.53 16.53 -15.39
CA THR A 259 8.50 16.65 -16.42
C THR A 259 7.31 17.45 -15.88
N SER A 260 6.68 18.27 -16.73
CA SER A 260 5.52 19.05 -16.31
C SER A 260 4.37 18.15 -15.82
N PRO A 261 3.56 18.59 -14.83
CA PRO A 261 2.42 17.81 -14.35
C PRO A 261 1.46 17.39 -15.47
N ASP A 262 1.25 18.24 -16.47
CA ASP A 262 0.35 17.95 -17.60
C ASP A 262 0.89 16.85 -18.51
N ALA A 263 2.18 16.88 -18.84
CA ALA A 263 2.79 15.83 -19.65
C ALA A 263 2.80 14.48 -18.90
N ASN A 264 3.09 14.51 -17.60
CA ASN A 264 2.99 13.33 -16.73
C ASN A 264 1.55 12.80 -16.62
N ALA A 265 0.55 13.68 -16.56
CA ALA A 265 -0.86 13.28 -16.53
C ALA A 265 -1.29 12.61 -17.84
N VAL A 266 -0.86 13.13 -19.00
CA VAL A 266 -1.10 12.48 -20.30
C VAL A 266 -0.44 11.11 -20.37
N ALA A 267 0.80 10.98 -19.87
CA ALA A 267 1.48 9.68 -19.80
C ALA A 267 0.73 8.69 -18.89
N LEU A 268 0.28 9.16 -17.72
CA LEU A 268 -0.51 8.38 -16.79
C LEU A 268 -1.82 7.89 -17.41
N LEU A 269 -2.60 8.76 -18.06
CA LEU A 269 -3.84 8.36 -18.74
C LEU A 269 -3.62 7.28 -19.80
N LYS A 270 -2.58 7.43 -20.64
CA LYS A 270 -2.23 6.43 -21.65
C LYS A 270 -1.88 5.09 -21.00
N TRP A 271 -1.11 5.12 -19.91
CA TRP A 271 -0.74 3.91 -19.17
C TRP A 271 -1.95 3.26 -18.47
N MET A 272 -2.85 4.06 -17.88
CA MET A 272 -4.07 3.57 -17.23
C MET A 272 -4.98 2.83 -18.22
N ARG A 273 -5.14 3.37 -19.44
CA ARG A 273 -5.92 2.71 -20.51
C ARG A 273 -5.29 1.38 -20.96
N ARG A 274 -3.96 1.34 -21.11
CA ARG A 274 -3.24 0.11 -21.51
C ARG A 274 -3.34 -1.01 -20.48
N ASN A 275 -3.41 -0.66 -19.20
CA ASN A 275 -3.51 -1.61 -18.10
C ASN A 275 -4.96 -1.81 -17.61
N SER A 276 -5.95 -1.33 -18.35
CA SER A 276 -7.38 -1.48 -18.04
C SER A 276 -7.78 -0.96 -16.65
N PHE A 277 -7.06 0.03 -16.12
CA PHE A 277 -7.44 0.75 -14.91
C PHE A 277 -8.57 1.73 -15.17
N TYR A 278 -8.69 2.19 -16.42
CA TYR A 278 -9.65 3.19 -16.85
C TYR A 278 -10.04 2.91 -18.30
N SER A 279 -11.35 2.89 -18.58
CA SER A 279 -11.94 2.64 -19.90
C SER A 279 -12.61 3.90 -20.43
#